data_AF-A0A2S8RGI0-F1
#
_entry.id   AF-A0A2S8RGI0-F1
#
_cell.length_a   1.000
_cell.length_b   1.000
_cell.length_c   1.000
_cell.angle_alpha   90.00
_cell.angle_beta   90.00
_cell.angle_gamma   90.00
#
_symmetry.space_group_name_H-M   'P 1'
#
loop_
_entity.id
_entity.type
_entity.pdbx_description
1 polymer ?
#
loop_
_entity_poly.entity_id
_entity_poly.type
_entity_poly.pdbx_seq_one_letter_code
_entity_poly.pdbx_strand_id
1 'polypeptide(L)'
;MSRVKTDGPPIAKARATYLLELARGCSYVDSTLSPDTGDRAIAEIISEFRELYGDQELAIFRKLLAENLRRRGKQDAASAVVNFKLAGQLR
;
A
#
# COMPACT_ATOMS: atom_id res chain seq x y z
N MET A 1 7.02 -13.98 27.49
CA MET A 1 6.51 -14.94 26.50
C MET A 1 6.96 -14.48 25.12
N SER A 2 7.75 -15.31 24.43
CA SER A 2 8.36 -14.99 23.14
C SER A 2 7.29 -14.73 22.07
N ARG A 3 7.31 -13.55 21.45
CA ARG A 3 6.48 -13.24 20.28
C ARG A 3 6.87 -14.19 19.15
N VAL A 4 6.03 -15.18 18.89
CA VAL A 4 6.10 -16.04 17.72
C VAL A 4 6.08 -15.13 16.49
N LYS A 5 7.06 -15.31 15.60
CA LYS A 5 7.06 -14.76 14.24
C LYS A 5 5.85 -15.38 13.52
N THR A 6 4.72 -14.71 13.56
CA THR A 6 3.59 -15.05 12.69
C THR A 6 3.93 -14.53 11.31
N ASP A 7 4.12 -15.45 10.38
CA ASP A 7 3.98 -15.17 8.96
C ASP A 7 2.68 -14.38 8.76
N GLY A 8 2.79 -13.24 8.08
CA GLY A 8 1.65 -12.35 7.81
C GLY A 8 0.46 -13.11 7.22
N PRO A 9 -0.77 -12.59 7.37
CA PRO A 9 -1.98 -13.29 6.96
C PRO A 9 -1.92 -13.68 5.47
N PRO A 10 -2.46 -14.86 5.08
CA PRO A 10 -2.63 -15.23 3.68
C PRO A 10 -3.33 -14.11 2.91
N ILE A 11 -2.91 -13.84 1.68
CA ILE A 11 -3.33 -12.66 0.88
C ILE A 11 -4.85 -12.43 0.86
N ALA A 12 -5.66 -13.48 0.83
CA ALA A 12 -7.13 -13.37 0.89
C ALA A 12 -7.64 -12.85 2.24
N LYS A 13 -7.03 -13.29 3.35
CA LYS A 13 -7.33 -12.79 4.70
C LYS A 13 -6.83 -11.34 4.85
N ALA A 14 -5.65 -11.03 4.34
CA ALA A 14 -5.12 -9.66 4.33
C ALA A 14 -6.03 -8.68 3.58
N ARG A 15 -6.63 -9.08 2.44
CA ARG A 15 -7.64 -8.27 1.74
C ARG A 15 -8.84 -7.91 2.60
N ALA A 16 -9.35 -8.86 3.37
CA ALA A 16 -10.48 -8.62 4.27
C ALA A 16 -10.04 -7.76 5.48
N THR A 17 -8.86 -8.02 6.03
CA THR A 17 -8.30 -7.28 7.16
C THR A 17 -8.04 -5.81 6.83
N TYR A 18 -7.55 -5.50 5.63
CA TYR A 18 -7.17 -4.14 5.22
C TYR A 18 -8.16 -3.49 4.24
N LEU A 19 -9.42 -3.91 4.26
CA LEU A 19 -10.41 -3.47 3.28
C LEU A 19 -10.61 -1.94 3.30
N LEU A 20 -10.63 -1.34 4.49
CA LEU A 20 -10.84 0.09 4.67
C LEU A 20 -9.64 0.90 4.14
N GLU A 21 -8.43 0.48 4.47
CA GLU A 21 -7.17 1.10 4.06
C GLU A 21 -6.99 0.99 2.55
N LEU A 22 -7.38 -0.15 1.96
CA LEU A 22 -7.38 -0.34 0.51
C LEU A 22 -8.39 0.59 -0.19
N ALA A 23 -9.59 0.73 0.36
CA ALA A 23 -10.60 1.62 -0.19
C ALA A 23 -10.15 3.09 -0.13
N ARG A 24 -9.62 3.52 1.03
CA ARG A 24 -9.06 4.86 1.24
C ARG A 24 -7.91 5.13 0.28
N GLY A 25 -6.95 4.21 0.19
CA GLY A 25 -5.79 4.38 -0.68
C GLY A 25 -6.17 4.47 -2.17
N CYS A 26 -7.10 3.63 -2.62
CA CYS A 26 -7.61 3.72 -3.99
C CYS A 26 -8.31 5.05 -4.25
N SER A 27 -9.19 5.50 -3.34
CA SER A 27 -9.94 6.75 -3.51
C SER A 27 -9.01 7.96 -3.54
N TYR A 28 -7.98 7.97 -2.69
CA TYR A 28 -7.06 9.10 -2.61
C TYR A 28 -6.24 9.23 -3.88
N VAL A 29 -5.66 8.13 -4.36
CA VAL A 29 -4.90 8.08 -5.62
C VAL A 29 -5.78 8.37 -6.85
N ASP A 30 -7.04 7.96 -6.84
CA ASP A 30 -7.97 8.23 -7.96
C ASP A 30 -8.37 9.71 -8.03
N SER A 31 -8.37 10.40 -6.88
CA SER A 31 -8.74 11.81 -6.77
C SER A 31 -7.59 12.78 -7.05
N THR A 32 -6.35 12.30 -7.19
CA THR A 32 -5.20 13.17 -7.50
C THR A 32 -5.20 13.59 -8.97
N LEU A 33 -5.10 14.90 -9.21
CA LEU A 33 -5.22 15.51 -10.55
C LEU A 33 -3.87 15.65 -11.28
N SER A 34 -2.74 15.49 -10.59
CA SER A 34 -1.40 15.56 -11.20
C SER A 34 -0.45 14.47 -10.68
N PRO A 35 0.56 14.07 -11.47
CA PRO A 35 1.57 13.08 -11.05
C PRO A 35 2.25 13.42 -9.73
N ASP A 36 2.63 14.69 -9.52
CA ASP A 36 3.27 15.16 -8.27
C ASP A 36 2.36 14.98 -7.04
N THR A 37 1.05 15.18 -7.20
CA THR A 37 0.07 14.93 -6.13
C THR A 37 -0.16 13.43 -5.92
N GLY A 38 -0.03 12.63 -6.98
CA GLY A 38 -0.10 11.16 -6.92
C GLY A 38 1.03 10.56 -6.09
N ASP A 39 2.27 10.98 -6.33
CA ASP A 39 3.43 10.48 -5.58
C ASP A 39 3.37 10.84 -4.09
N ARG A 40 2.89 12.05 -3.75
CA ARG A 40 2.64 12.43 -2.35
C ARG A 40 1.53 11.59 -1.72
N ALA A 41 0.42 11.37 -2.42
CA ALA A 41 -0.66 10.52 -1.92
C ALA A 41 -0.19 9.09 -1.65
N ILE A 42 0.60 8.53 -2.58
CA ILE A 42 1.23 7.21 -2.41
C ILE A 42 2.18 7.21 -1.19
N ALA A 43 3.01 8.24 -1.04
CA ALA A 43 3.92 8.38 0.10
C ALA A 43 3.19 8.39 1.43
N GLU A 44 2.09 9.15 1.54
CA GLU A 44 1.28 9.27 2.75
C GLU A 44 0.62 7.93 3.11
N ILE A 45 -0.05 7.28 2.15
CA ILE A 45 -0.71 5.99 2.37
C ILE A 45 0.30 4.93 2.83
N ILE A 46 1.45 4.84 2.14
CA ILE A 46 2.49 3.85 2.44
C ILE A 46 3.11 4.14 3.82
N SER A 47 3.38 5.40 4.16
CA SER A 47 3.97 5.78 5.45
C SER A 47 3.02 5.50 6.60
N GLU A 48 1.76 5.93 6.49
CA GLU A 48 0.73 5.71 7.50
C GLU A 48 0.49 4.21 7.73
N PHE A 49 0.36 3.42 6.66
CA PHE A 49 0.19 1.97 6.78
C PHE A 49 1.40 1.31 7.46
N ARG A 50 2.62 1.73 7.11
CA ARG A 50 3.84 1.22 7.74
C ARG A 50 3.90 1.53 9.23
N GLU A 51 3.52 2.74 9.62
CA GLU A 51 3.51 3.16 11.04
C GLU A 51 2.53 2.33 11.86
N LEU A 52 1.38 1.97 11.29
CA LEU A 52 0.35 1.18 11.97
C LEU A 52 0.65 -0.32 12.03
N TYR A 53 1.17 -0.91 10.95
CA TYR A 53 1.24 -2.37 10.80
C TYR A 53 2.66 -2.92 10.58
N GLY A 54 3.64 -2.07 10.31
CA GLY A 54 5.04 -2.45 10.09
C GLY A 54 5.35 -2.92 8.66
N ASP A 55 6.65 -3.10 8.38
CA ASP A 55 7.17 -3.37 7.03
C ASP A 55 6.72 -4.70 6.42
N GLN A 56 6.49 -5.72 7.24
CA GLN A 56 6.06 -7.03 6.77
C GLN A 56 4.66 -6.97 6.14
N GLU A 57 3.73 -6.30 6.82
CA GLU A 57 2.37 -6.10 6.31
C GLU A 57 2.34 -5.09 5.17
N LEU A 58 3.22 -4.08 5.20
CA LEU A 58 3.35 -3.12 4.12
C LEU A 58 3.64 -3.80 2.77
N ALA A 59 4.49 -4.83 2.75
CA ALA A 59 4.79 -5.57 1.53
C ALA A 59 3.54 -6.27 0.94
N ILE A 60 2.63 -6.76 1.79
CA ILE A 60 1.37 -7.38 1.38
C ILE A 60 0.41 -6.29 0.91
N PHE A 61 0.27 -5.22 1.69
CA PHE A 61 -0.62 -4.10 1.37
C PHE A 61 -0.29 -3.44 0.03
N ARG A 62 0.99 -3.18 -0.26
CA ARG A 62 1.42 -2.59 -1.55
C ARG A 62 1.01 -3.45 -2.75
N LYS A 63 1.12 -4.78 -2.65
CA LYS A 63 0.67 -5.71 -3.70
C LYS A 63 -0.84 -5.62 -3.91
N LEU A 64 -1.60 -5.58 -2.82
CA LEU A 64 -3.06 -5.49 -2.85
C LEU A 64 -3.54 -4.14 -3.40
N LEU A 65 -2.92 -3.03 -3.00
CA LEU A 65 -3.26 -1.70 -3.49
C LEU A 65 -2.99 -1.59 -5.00
N ALA A 66 -1.82 -2.03 -5.47
CA ALA A 66 -1.49 -2.04 -6.89
C ALA A 66 -2.45 -2.92 -7.71
N GLU A 67 -2.87 -4.07 -7.18
CA GLU A 67 -3.87 -4.91 -7.85
C GLU A 67 -5.24 -4.21 -7.95
N ASN A 68 -5.70 -3.56 -6.89
CA ASN A 68 -6.96 -2.82 -6.93
C ASN A 68 -6.91 -1.64 -7.92
N LEU A 69 -5.79 -0.91 -7.98
CA LEU A 69 -5.58 0.16 -8.95
C LEU A 69 -5.58 -0.37 -10.40
N ARG A 70 -4.92 -1.51 -10.67
CA ARG A 70 -4.98 -2.17 -11.99
C ARG A 70 -6.40 -2.56 -12.38
N ARG A 71 -7.18 -3.12 -11.45
CA ARG A 71 -8.59 -3.48 -11.70
C ARG A 71 -9.46 -2.26 -12.03
N ARG A 72 -9.05 -1.06 -11.59
CA ARG A 72 -9.69 0.23 -11.92
C ARG A 72 -9.12 0.91 -13.18
N GLY A 73 -8.23 0.24 -13.92
CA GLY A 73 -7.60 0.79 -15.12
C GLY A 73 -6.45 1.77 -14.87
N LYS A 74 -6.00 1.95 -13.62
CA LYS A 74 -4.96 2.91 -13.24
C LYS A 74 -3.58 2.26 -13.24
N GLN A 75 -3.09 1.89 -14.42
CA GLN A 75 -1.83 1.13 -14.56
C GLN A 75 -0.60 1.92 -14.09
N ASP A 76 -0.53 3.22 -14.38
CA ASP A 76 0.60 4.06 -13.97
C ASP A 76 0.67 4.20 -12.45
N ALA A 77 -0.47 4.46 -11.81
CA ALA A 77 -0.55 4.54 -10.35
C ALA A 77 -0.21 3.20 -9.67
N ALA A 78 -0.66 2.08 -10.24
CA ALA A 78 -0.28 0.77 -9.74
C ALA A 78 1.23 0.53 -9.84
N SER A 79 1.86 0.95 -10.94
CA SER A 79 3.31 0.87 -11.13
C SER A 79 4.06 1.77 -10.15
N ALA A 80 3.56 2.98 -9.90
CA ALA A 80 4.11 3.90 -8.91
C ALA A 80 4.08 3.28 -7.50
N VAL A 81 2.95 2.72 -7.06
CA VAL A 81 2.82 2.05 -5.75
C VAL A 81 3.80 0.88 -5.58
N VAL A 82 4.04 0.09 -6.64
CA VAL A 82 4.99 -1.04 -6.61
C VAL A 82 6.44 -0.54 -6.54
N ASN A 83 6.78 0.49 -7.31
CA ASN A 83 8.15 1.00 -7.42
C ASN A 83 8.50 2.07 -6.36
N PHE A 84 7.52 2.54 -5.58
CA PHE A 84 7.71 3.60 -4.60
C PHE A 84 8.83 3.26 -3.61
N LYS A 85 9.83 4.14 -3.50
CA LYS A 85 10.90 3.99 -2.52
C LYS A 85 10.63 4.96 -1.39
N LEU A 86 10.39 4.44 -0.19
CA LEU A 86 10.40 5.25 1.02
C LEU A 86 11.84 5.78 1.22
N ALA A 87 11.99 7.10 1.40
CA ALA A 87 13.24 7.67 1.87
C ALA A 87 13.57 7.02 3.24
N GLY A 88 14.56 6.12 3.27
CA GLY A 88 14.87 5.25 4.40
C GLY A 88 15.06 3.77 4.05
N GLN A 89 14.72 3.35 2.83
CA GLN A 89 14.96 1.99 2.33
C GLN A 89 16.34 1.80 1.65
N LEU A 90 17.18 2.84 1.63
CA LEU A 90 18.61 2.75 1.30
C LEU A 90 19.37 2.42 2.60
N ARG A 91 19.67 1.15 2.79
CA ARG A 91 20.84 0.70 3.57
C ARG A 91 21.73 -0.09 2.64
#